data_AF-A0A3M7G6P7-F1
#
_entry.id   AF-A0A3M7G6P7-F1
#
_cell.length_a   1.000
_cell.length_b   1.000
_cell.length_c   1.000
_cell.angle_alpha   90.00
_cell.angle_beta   90.00
_cell.angle_gamma   90.00
#
_symmetry.space_group_name_H-M   'P 1'
#
loop_
_entity.id
_entity.type
_entity.pdbx_description
1 polymer ?
#
loop_
_entity_poly.entity_id
_entity_poly.type
_entity_poly.pdbx_seq_one_letter_code
_entity_poly.pdbx_strand_id
1 'polypeptide(L)'
;MASGIFASLFRRAPQAPANPIHFPYTAATNPFAAKRTWPPDFSKLSKQHQFRLERRYRRRTKLKWARPNWTKAVKLTQWGTILFVCVYGALYLDMGQGESAFDGVRRWYAGQIGDLQAARAAEDGKGSGLGAAANHGKQEG
;
A
#
# COMPACT_ATOMS: atom_id res chain seq x y z
N MET A 1 3.83 -21.70 10.62
CA MET A 1 4.87 -21.47 9.60
C MET A 1 4.23 -21.01 8.29
N ALA A 2 3.63 -19.81 8.25
CA ALA A 2 3.03 -19.27 7.02
C ALA A 2 2.91 -17.74 7.14
N SER A 3 4.04 -17.06 7.24
CA SER A 3 4.07 -15.60 7.42
C SER A 3 5.26 -15.04 6.63
N GLY A 4 5.12 -14.98 5.30
CA GLY A 4 6.20 -14.45 4.45
C GLY A 4 5.84 -14.11 3.01
N ILE A 5 4.76 -14.67 2.46
CA ILE A 5 4.45 -14.52 1.03
C ILE A 5 4.03 -13.07 0.69
N PHE A 6 3.30 -12.39 1.58
CA PHE A 6 2.81 -11.02 1.33
C PHE A 6 3.78 -9.91 1.78
N ALA A 7 4.73 -10.19 2.66
CA ALA A 7 5.66 -9.18 3.17
C ALA A 7 6.64 -8.65 2.08
N SER A 8 6.90 -9.46 1.05
CA SER A 8 7.75 -9.08 -0.08
C SER A 8 7.09 -8.04 -1.00
N LEU A 9 5.75 -8.05 -1.11
CA LEU A 9 4.98 -7.13 -1.95
C LEU A 9 4.98 -5.69 -1.41
N PHE A 10 5.11 -5.55 -0.09
CA PHE A 10 5.18 -4.27 0.62
C PHE A 10 6.60 -3.86 1.01
N ARG A 11 7.64 -4.54 0.52
CA ARG A 11 9.02 -4.13 0.78
C ARG A 11 9.25 -2.74 0.18
N ARG A 12 9.35 -1.75 1.08
CA ARG A 12 9.75 -0.38 0.77
C ARG A 12 11.09 -0.43 0.04
N ALA A 13 11.23 0.35 -1.03
CA ALA A 13 12.53 0.52 -1.69
C ALA A 13 13.58 0.86 -0.61
N PRO A 14 14.80 0.30 -0.68
CA PRO A 14 15.83 0.62 0.29
C PRO A 14 15.95 2.14 0.39
N GLN A 15 15.87 2.66 1.61
CA GLN A 15 16.07 4.09 1.85
C GLN A 15 17.43 4.48 1.28
N ALA A 16 17.51 5.67 0.68
CA ALA A 16 18.81 6.23 0.32
C ALA A 16 19.72 6.14 1.55
N PRO A 17 21.01 5.78 1.38
CA PRO A 17 21.91 5.64 2.51
C PRO A 17 21.90 6.93 3.33
N ALA A 18 21.78 6.79 4.66
CA ALA A 18 21.71 7.92 5.60
C ALA A 18 22.88 8.90 5.43
N ASN A 19 24.02 8.40 4.93
CA ASN A 19 25.12 9.19 4.44
C ASN A 19 25.08 9.23 2.90
N PRO A 20 24.44 10.25 2.29
CA PRO A 20 24.62 10.48 0.86
C PRO A 20 26.11 10.75 0.60
N ILE A 21 26.65 10.18 -0.47
CA ILE A 21 28.01 10.51 -0.90
C ILE A 21 28.05 12.00 -1.22
N HIS A 22 28.73 12.77 -0.38
CA HIS A 22 28.98 14.19 -0.60
C HIS A 22 30.04 14.32 -1.69
N PHE A 23 29.64 14.80 -2.86
CA PHE A 23 30.58 15.12 -3.92
C PHE A 23 31.13 16.53 -3.65
N PRO A 24 32.41 16.69 -3.29
CA PRO A 24 32.99 17.99 -2.95
C PRO A 24 33.11 18.93 -4.16
N TYR A 25 32.82 18.44 -5.37
CA TYR A 25 32.95 19.19 -6.61
C TYR A 25 31.62 19.25 -7.36
N THR A 26 31.22 20.47 -7.71
CA THR A 26 30.15 20.73 -8.68
C THR A 26 30.74 20.74 -10.10
N ALA A 27 29.91 20.64 -11.14
CA ALA A 27 30.35 20.70 -12.55
C ALA A 27 31.26 21.93 -12.87
N ALA A 28 31.10 23.04 -12.15
CA ALA A 28 31.90 24.26 -12.30
C ALA A 28 33.14 24.32 -11.38
N THR A 29 33.16 23.54 -10.30
CA THR A 29 34.20 23.60 -9.25
C THR A 29 35.16 22.40 -9.33
N ASN A 30 34.97 21.50 -10.31
CA ASN A 30 35.75 20.29 -10.43
C ASN A 30 37.17 20.61 -10.96
N PRO A 31 38.25 20.30 -10.22
CA PRO A 31 39.62 20.52 -10.69
C PRO A 31 40.00 19.61 -11.86
N PHE A 32 39.27 18.52 -12.06
CA PHE A 32 39.42 17.60 -13.19
C PHE A 32 38.40 17.91 -14.28
N ALA A 33 38.84 18.56 -15.35
CA ALA A 33 38.01 18.81 -16.51
C ALA A 33 37.63 17.50 -17.22
N ALA A 34 36.38 17.41 -17.67
CA ALA A 34 35.92 16.28 -18.47
C ALA A 34 36.72 16.26 -19.79
N LYS A 35 37.40 15.13 -20.09
CA LYS A 35 38.15 14.94 -21.35
C LYS A 35 37.30 15.13 -22.61
N ARG A 36 35.98 15.00 -22.48
CA ARG A 36 35.01 15.17 -23.56
C ARG A 36 33.84 15.99 -23.03
N THR A 37 33.62 17.16 -23.60
CA THR A 37 32.48 18.03 -23.29
C THR A 37 31.18 17.31 -23.61
N TRP A 38 30.28 17.27 -22.63
CA TRP A 38 28.89 16.87 -22.81
C TRP A 38 28.05 18.15 -22.84
N PRO A 39 27.02 18.28 -23.70
CA PRO A 39 26.50 17.32 -24.66
C PRO A 39 27.40 17.16 -25.90
N PRO A 40 27.47 15.95 -26.51
CA PRO A 40 28.15 15.81 -27.79
C PRO A 40 27.37 16.55 -28.88
N ASP A 41 28.08 17.22 -29.79
CA ASP A 41 27.48 17.79 -31.00
C ASP A 41 26.88 16.67 -31.86
N PHE A 42 25.55 16.55 -31.85
CA PHE A 42 24.86 15.47 -32.57
C PHE A 42 25.06 15.58 -34.09
N SER A 43 25.23 16.79 -34.63
CA SER A 43 25.47 17.03 -36.06
C SER A 43 26.77 16.41 -36.59
N LYS A 44 27.76 16.18 -35.72
CA LYS A 44 29.08 15.61 -36.08
C LYS A 44 29.14 14.08 -35.91
N LEU A 45 28.08 13.46 -35.37
CA LEU A 45 28.01 12.02 -35.12
C LEU A 45 27.40 11.27 -36.31
N SER A 46 27.93 10.08 -36.62
CA SER A 46 27.29 9.14 -37.56
C SER A 46 25.87 8.77 -37.10
N LYS A 47 24.94 8.62 -38.05
CA LYS A 47 23.52 8.27 -37.81
C LYS A 47 23.36 7.01 -36.95
N GLN A 48 24.21 5.99 -37.15
CA GLN A 48 24.19 4.78 -36.31
C GLN A 48 24.50 5.08 -34.85
N HIS A 49 25.46 5.98 -34.60
CA HIS A 49 25.82 6.39 -33.25
C HIS A 49 24.71 7.23 -32.61
N GLN A 50 24.10 8.15 -33.37
CA GLN A 50 22.94 8.93 -32.91
C GLN A 50 21.79 8.02 -32.48
N PHE A 51 21.41 7.04 -33.31
CA PHE A 51 20.34 6.08 -32.99
C PHE A 51 20.62 5.30 -31.70
N ARG A 52 21.88 4.90 -31.47
CA ARG A 52 22.27 4.21 -30.24
C ARG A 52 22.13 5.10 -29.00
N LEU A 53 22.48 6.38 -29.12
CA LEU A 53 22.30 7.37 -28.04
C LEU A 53 20.81 7.63 -27.78
N GLU A 54 20.00 7.79 -28.82
CA GLU A 54 18.57 7.97 -28.72
C GLU A 54 17.90 6.77 -28.03
N ARG A 55 18.24 5.54 -28.46
CA ARG A 55 17.74 4.32 -27.82
C ARG A 55 18.11 4.26 -26.34
N ARG A 56 19.33 4.65 -25.98
CA ARG A 56 19.79 4.72 -24.57
C ARG A 56 19.01 5.80 -23.80
N TYR A 57 18.79 6.96 -24.40
CA TYR A 57 18.02 8.05 -23.80
C TYR A 57 16.58 7.62 -23.51
N ARG A 58 15.86 7.08 -24.51
CA ARG A 58 14.47 6.58 -24.36
C ARG A 58 14.33 5.53 -23.26
N ARG A 59 15.31 4.63 -23.15
CA ARG A 59 15.33 3.62 -22.06
C ARG A 59 15.50 4.28 -20.69
N ARG A 60 16.45 5.21 -20.56
CA ARG A 60 16.73 5.90 -19.29
C ARG A 60 15.58 6.79 -18.86
N THR A 61 14.95 7.50 -19.80
CA THR A 61 13.78 8.35 -19.50
C THR A 61 12.61 7.49 -19.05
N LYS A 62 12.33 6.35 -19.71
CA LYS A 62 11.31 5.41 -19.26
C LYS A 62 11.52 4.96 -17.82
N LEU A 63 12.77 4.69 -17.42
CA LEU A 63 13.09 4.33 -16.02
C LEU A 63 12.94 5.51 -15.05
N LYS A 64 13.34 6.73 -15.44
CA LYS A 64 13.20 7.93 -14.60
C LYS A 64 11.74 8.36 -14.40
N TRP A 65 10.91 8.16 -15.42
CA TRP A 65 9.49 8.49 -15.40
C TRP A 65 8.61 7.35 -14.88
N ALA A 66 9.16 6.15 -14.69
CA ALA A 66 8.43 5.05 -14.06
C ALA A 66 8.08 5.42 -12.60
N ARG A 67 6.79 5.45 -12.27
CA ARG A 67 6.27 5.65 -10.90
C ARG A 67 5.67 4.34 -10.36
N PRO A 68 6.50 3.35 -10.00
CA PRO A 68 6.01 2.01 -9.63
C PRO A 68 5.15 2.02 -8.36
N ASN A 69 5.40 2.93 -7.42
CA ASN A 69 4.63 2.99 -6.17
C ASN A 69 3.22 3.54 -6.40
N TRP A 70 3.09 4.56 -7.25
CA TRP A 70 1.79 5.12 -7.61
C TRP A 70 0.93 4.11 -8.36
N THR A 71 1.52 3.42 -9.35
CA THR A 71 0.78 2.40 -10.11
C THR A 71 0.38 1.21 -9.24
N LYS A 72 1.22 0.81 -8.27
CA LYS A 72 0.85 -0.20 -7.26
C LYS A 72 -0.32 0.26 -6.39
N ALA A 73 -0.28 1.50 -5.89
CA ALA A 73 -1.35 2.06 -5.06
C ALA A 73 -2.68 2.10 -5.81
N VAL A 74 -2.70 2.65 -7.03
CA VAL A 74 -3.92 2.72 -7.85
C VAL A 74 -4.47 1.32 -8.15
N LYS A 75 -3.59 0.35 -8.47
CA LYS A 75 -4.03 -1.04 -8.68
C LYS A 75 -4.63 -1.64 -7.42
N LEU A 76 -4.01 -1.42 -6.26
CA LEU A 76 -4.55 -1.90 -4.99
C LEU A 76 -5.92 -1.28 -4.70
N THR A 77 -6.07 0.03 -4.92
CA THR A 77 -7.35 0.72 -4.80
C THR A 77 -8.38 0.13 -5.77
N GLN A 78 -8.02 -0.12 -7.03
CA GLN A 78 -8.93 -0.71 -8.01
C GLN A 78 -9.45 -2.08 -7.55
N TRP A 79 -8.57 -2.98 -7.12
CA TRP A 79 -8.97 -4.29 -6.58
C TRP A 79 -9.77 -4.16 -5.29
N GLY A 80 -9.41 -3.21 -4.42
CA GLY A 80 -10.15 -2.91 -3.19
C GLY A 80 -11.56 -2.42 -3.47
N THR A 81 -11.74 -1.53 -4.45
CA THR A 81 -13.05 -1.03 -4.87
C THR A 81 -13.90 -2.14 -5.50
N ILE A 82 -13.31 -2.99 -6.35
CA ILE A 82 -14.04 -4.14 -6.93
C ILE A 82 -14.52 -5.07 -5.80
N LEU A 83 -13.63 -5.46 -4.88
CA LEU A 83 -13.98 -6.30 -3.75
C LEU A 83 -15.06 -5.66 -2.88
N PHE A 84 -14.93 -4.37 -2.59
CA PHE A 84 -15.89 -3.61 -1.80
C PHE A 84 -17.29 -3.66 -2.43
N VAL A 85 -17.41 -3.42 -3.74
CA VAL A 85 -18.69 -3.49 -4.45
C VAL A 85 -19.25 -4.90 -4.45
N CYS A 86 -18.42 -5.93 -4.64
CA CYS A 86 -18.87 -7.32 -4.57
C CYS A 86 -19.40 -7.69 -3.19
N VAL A 87 -18.70 -7.31 -2.11
CA VAL A 87 -19.14 -7.57 -0.74
C VAL A 87 -20.43 -6.82 -0.42
N TYR A 88 -20.52 -5.54 -0.81
CA TYR A 88 -21.73 -4.75 -0.63
C TYR A 88 -22.92 -5.35 -1.39
N GLY A 89 -22.71 -5.75 -2.65
CA GLY A 89 -23.70 -6.45 -3.46
C GLY A 89 -24.20 -7.74 -2.81
N ALA A 90 -23.29 -8.56 -2.30
CA ALA A 90 -23.64 -9.82 -1.67
C ALA A 90 -24.36 -9.63 -0.33
N LEU A 91 -23.93 -8.69 0.51
CA LEU A 91 -24.42 -8.59 1.90
C LEU A 91 -25.57 -7.60 2.11
N TYR A 92 -25.59 -6.49 1.39
CA TYR A 92 -26.46 -5.35 1.72
C TYR A 92 -27.38 -4.93 0.57
N LEU A 93 -27.07 -5.32 -0.67
CA LEU A 93 -27.88 -4.93 -1.82
C LEU A 93 -29.11 -5.82 -1.94
N ASP A 94 -30.25 -5.34 -1.45
CA ASP A 94 -31.54 -6.00 -1.66
C ASP A 94 -32.11 -5.63 -3.03
N MET A 95 -32.36 -6.63 -3.86
CA MET A 95 -32.86 -6.46 -5.24
C MET A 95 -34.39 -6.47 -5.33
N GLY A 96 -35.11 -6.46 -4.21
CA GLY A 96 -36.57 -6.23 -4.15
C GLY A 96 -37.47 -7.29 -4.80
N GLN A 97 -36.90 -8.26 -5.52
CA GLN A 97 -37.58 -9.26 -6.31
C GLN A 97 -37.32 -10.67 -5.71
N GLY A 98 -37.98 -11.00 -4.60
CA GLY A 98 -37.96 -12.34 -3.97
C GLY A 98 -36.71 -12.67 -3.14
N GLU A 99 -36.59 -13.94 -2.68
CA GLU A 99 -35.36 -14.42 -2.00
C GLU A 99 -34.16 -14.32 -2.95
N SER A 100 -33.20 -13.47 -2.59
CA SER A 100 -31.97 -13.27 -3.33
C SER A 100 -31.06 -14.49 -3.15
N ALA A 101 -30.32 -14.85 -4.21
CA ALA A 101 -29.34 -15.95 -4.16
C ALA A 101 -28.28 -15.81 -3.03
N PHE A 102 -28.13 -14.61 -2.47
CA PHE A 102 -27.20 -14.31 -1.38
C PHE A 102 -27.85 -14.28 0.01
N ASP A 103 -29.15 -14.55 0.15
CA ASP A 103 -29.84 -14.45 1.45
C ASP A 103 -29.32 -15.46 2.48
N GLY A 104 -28.92 -16.67 2.04
CA GLY A 104 -28.24 -17.63 2.91
C GLY A 104 -26.91 -17.09 3.46
N VAL A 105 -26.14 -16.37 2.63
CA VAL A 105 -24.85 -15.76 3.02
C VAL A 105 -25.09 -14.61 4.00
N ARG A 106 -26.13 -13.80 3.78
CA ARG A 106 -26.52 -12.69 4.67
C ARG A 106 -26.92 -13.18 6.05
N ARG A 107 -27.76 -14.22 6.12
CA ARG A 107 -28.22 -14.79 7.39
C ARG A 107 -27.09 -15.40 8.19
N TRP A 108 -26.18 -16.13 7.53
CA TRP A 108 -24.96 -16.65 8.15
C TRP A 108 -24.07 -15.51 8.69
N TYR A 109 -23.84 -14.47 7.89
CA TYR A 109 -23.03 -13.32 8.28
C TYR A 109 -23.63 -12.56 9.47
N ALA A 110 -24.94 -12.33 9.46
CA ALA A 110 -25.66 -11.68 10.56
C ALA A 110 -25.55 -12.49 11.86
N GLY A 111 -25.63 -13.83 11.79
CA GLY A 111 -25.40 -14.70 12.95
C GLY A 111 -24.02 -14.53 13.57
N GLN A 112 -22.96 -14.53 12.73
CA GLN A 112 -21.58 -14.35 13.20
C GLN A 112 -21.33 -12.98 13.83
N ILE A 113 -21.89 -11.91 13.24
CA ILE A 113 -21.80 -10.55 13.82
C ILE A 113 -22.56 -10.49 15.16
N GLY A 114 -23.74 -11.11 15.24
CA GLY A 114 -24.53 -11.20 16.46
C GLY A 114 -23.79 -11.94 17.59
N ASP A 115 -23.18 -13.08 17.30
CA ASP A 115 -22.40 -13.86 18.28
C ASP A 115 -21.19 -13.07 18.81
N LEU A 116 -20.49 -12.35 17.92
CA LEU A 116 -19.39 -11.47 18.31
C LEU A 116 -19.84 -10.31 19.18
N GLN A 117 -20.98 -9.69 18.87
CA GLN A 117 -21.54 -8.60 19.67
C GLN A 117 -22.02 -9.11 21.03
N ALA A 118 -22.67 -10.27 21.08
CA ALA A 118 -23.09 -10.91 22.32
C ALA A 118 -21.89 -11.28 23.22
N ALA A 119 -20.82 -11.83 22.64
CA ALA A 119 -19.59 -12.10 23.36
C ALA A 119 -18.97 -10.82 23.95
N ARG A 120 -18.96 -9.72 23.18
CA ARG A 120 -18.46 -8.41 23.64
C ARG A 120 -19.30 -7.85 24.80
N ALA A 121 -20.63 -7.92 24.68
CA ALA A 121 -21.54 -7.47 25.72
C ALA A 121 -21.42 -8.29 27.02
N ALA A 122 -21.13 -9.60 26.91
CA ALA A 122 -20.88 -10.45 28.06
C ALA A 122 -19.57 -10.09 28.80
N GLU A 123 -18.51 -9.70 28.07
CA GLU A 123 -17.26 -9.22 28.69
C GLU A 123 -17.44 -7.86 29.38
N ASP A 124 -18.15 -6.91 28.75
CA ASP A 124 -18.44 -5.60 29.33
C ASP A 124 -19.31 -5.72 30.62
N GLY A 125 -20.28 -6.65 30.62
CA GLY A 125 -21.11 -6.94 31.79
C GLY A 125 -20.32 -7.52 32.97
N LYS A 126 -19.35 -8.41 32.69
CA LYS A 126 -18.49 -9.05 33.70
C LYS A 126 -17.51 -8.06 34.35
N GLY A 127 -17.07 -7.02 33.62
CA GLY A 127 -16.27 -5.92 34.16
C GLY A 127 -17.03 -5.01 35.12
N SER A 128 -18.33 -4.74 34.86
CA SER A 128 -19.15 -3.90 35.75
C SER A 128 -19.49 -4.56 37.09
N GLY A 129 -19.67 -5.89 37.11
CA GLY A 129 -20.00 -6.65 38.32
C GLY A 129 -18.84 -6.72 39.33
N LEU A 130 -17.58 -6.79 38.86
CA LEU A 130 -16.40 -6.74 39.73
C LEU A 130 -16.18 -5.34 40.35
N GLY A 131 -16.51 -4.27 39.63
CA GLY A 131 -16.42 -2.90 40.15
C GLY A 131 -17.49 -2.58 41.22
N ALA A 132 -18.70 -3.12 41.07
CA ALA A 132 -19.78 -2.96 42.04
C ALA A 132 -19.52 -3.73 43.36
N ALA A 133 -18.96 -4.94 43.29
CA ALA A 133 -18.62 -5.73 44.47
C ALA A 133 -17.46 -5.14 45.29
N ALA A 134 -16.51 -4.44 44.65
CA ALA A 134 -15.36 -3.83 45.33
C ALA A 134 -15.72 -2.58 46.17
N ASN A 135 -16.85 -1.92 45.91
CA ASN A 135 -17.25 -0.70 46.61
C ASN A 135 -18.02 -0.98 47.92
N HIS A 136 -18.61 -2.17 48.06
CA HIS A 136 -19.40 -2.54 49.24
C HIS A 136 -18.55 -3.00 50.44
N GLY A 137 -17.28 -3.36 50.23
CA GLY A 137 -16.36 -3.81 51.29
C GLY A 137 -15.51 -2.71 51.95
N LYS A 138 -15.70 -1.43 51.57
CA LYS A 138 -14.90 -0.30 52.08
C LYS A 138 -15.66 0.62 53.05
N GLN A 139 -16.91 0.29 53.40
CA GLN A 139 -17.74 1.09 54.32
C GLN A 139 -17.77 0.57 55.76
N GLU A 140 -17.03 -0.49 56.08
CA GLU A 140 -16.87 -1.00 57.46
C GLU A 140 -15.43 -0.78 57.91
N GLY A 141 -15.14 0.42 58.42
CA GLY A 141 -13.83 0.81 58.96
C GLY A 141 -13.92 2.07 59.79
#